data_AF-M3UQ22-F1
#
_entry.id   AF-M3UQ22-F1
#
_cell.length_a   1.000
_cell.length_b   1.000
_cell.length_c   1.000
_cell.angle_alpha   90.00
_cell.angle_beta   90.00
_cell.angle_gamma   90.00
#
_symmetry.space_group_name_H-M   'P 1'
#
loop_
_entity.id
_entity.type
_entity.pdbx_description
1 polymer ?
#
loop_
_entity_poly.entity_id
_entity_poly.type
_entity_poly.pdbx_seq_one_letter_code
_entity_poly.pdbx_strand_id
1 'polypeptide(L)'
;MEDVDLEISDMDYEEECESCYDFLDIDYYNDDLIPTNMTNTQPVQSMMNLTSDGKCSNPGSEEKKEFFQDTIDKEVKFEKIIECQKANGEFVGVEEIIKEIITIQINGIDNDVIQTFFVIHLLKERFSENKVEWKLVVKKAENWLASKPAISEEIKNRIISLVKLIKL
;
A
#
# COMPACT_ATOMS: atom_id res chain seq x y z
N MET A 1 -11.97 -68.09 12.61
CA MET A 1 -12.71 -66.89 12.21
C MET A 1 -13.13 -66.28 13.53
N GLU A 2 -12.27 -65.41 14.05
CA GLU A 2 -12.47 -64.72 15.32
C GLU A 2 -12.75 -63.27 14.95
N ASP A 3 -13.89 -62.79 15.41
CA ASP A 3 -14.41 -61.45 15.12
C ASP A 3 -13.58 -60.40 15.87
N VAL A 4 -13.20 -59.35 15.14
CA VAL A 4 -12.37 -58.25 15.62
C VAL A 4 -13.32 -57.11 16.00
N ASP A 5 -13.59 -56.95 17.30
CA ASP A 5 -14.25 -55.76 17.81
C ASP A 5 -13.21 -54.65 18.00
N LEU A 6 -13.16 -53.76 17.02
CA LEU A 6 -12.42 -52.50 17.04
C LEU A 6 -13.28 -51.45 17.76
N GLU A 7 -13.09 -51.31 19.07
CA GLU A 7 -13.58 -50.13 19.80
C GLU A 7 -12.71 -48.92 19.42
N ILE A 8 -13.27 -48.03 18.60
CA ILE A 8 -12.72 -46.71 18.30
C ILE A 8 -13.11 -45.80 19.46
N SER A 9 -12.15 -45.44 20.30
CA SER A 9 -12.32 -44.42 21.33
C SER A 9 -12.41 -43.04 20.66
N ASP A 10 -13.52 -42.35 20.84
CA ASP A 10 -13.66 -40.93 20.52
C ASP A 10 -12.69 -40.13 21.40
N MET A 11 -11.64 -39.60 20.77
CA MET A 11 -10.65 -38.76 21.42
C MET A 11 -10.97 -37.31 21.06
N ASP A 12 -11.57 -36.59 22.01
CA ASP A 12 -11.85 -35.17 21.94
C ASP A 12 -10.53 -34.40 21.75
N TYR A 13 -10.34 -33.80 20.58
CA TYR A 13 -9.30 -32.81 20.34
C TYR A 13 -9.83 -31.44 20.79
N GLU A 14 -9.49 -31.03 22.02
CA GLU A 14 -9.53 -29.62 22.38
C GLU A 14 -8.33 -28.91 21.72
N GLU A 15 -8.59 -28.19 20.63
CA GLU A 15 -7.61 -27.32 19.98
C GLU A 15 -7.65 -25.95 20.69
N GLU A 16 -6.76 -25.77 21.67
CA GLU A 16 -6.49 -24.48 22.29
C GLU A 16 -5.91 -23.52 21.23
N CYS A 17 -6.72 -22.55 20.81
CA CYS A 17 -6.29 -21.46 19.95
C CYS A 17 -5.46 -20.44 20.76
N GLU A 18 -4.20 -20.76 21.02
CA GLU A 18 -3.21 -19.79 21.51
C GLU A 18 -2.56 -19.04 20.33
N SER A 19 -3.04 -17.84 20.06
CA SER A 19 -2.18 -16.65 19.95
C SER A 19 -3.01 -15.43 19.51
N CYS A 20 -3.64 -14.80 20.48
CA CYS A 20 -3.96 -13.38 20.38
C CYS A 20 -2.61 -12.65 20.31
N TYR A 21 -2.18 -12.26 19.11
CA TYR A 21 -1.03 -11.37 18.97
C TYR A 21 -1.42 -10.03 19.60
N ASP A 22 -1.00 -9.82 20.85
CA ASP A 22 -1.11 -8.56 21.58
C ASP A 22 -0.31 -7.49 20.83
N PHE A 23 -1.01 -6.68 20.04
CA PHE A 23 -0.47 -5.41 19.55
C PHE A 23 -0.42 -4.47 20.75
N LEU A 24 0.77 -4.29 21.32
CA LEU A 24 1.03 -3.24 22.29
C LEU A 24 0.79 -1.88 21.64
N ASP A 25 -0.35 -1.26 21.97
CA ASP A 25 -0.60 0.16 21.83
C ASP A 25 0.44 0.91 22.69
N ILE A 26 1.53 1.36 22.06
CA ILE A 26 2.45 2.33 22.66
C ILE A 26 1.99 3.71 22.19
N ASP A 27 1.02 4.25 22.91
CA ASP A 27 0.62 5.65 22.88
C ASP A 27 1.63 6.46 23.70
N TYR A 28 2.78 6.80 23.10
CA TYR A 28 3.67 7.78 23.70
C TYR A 28 3.26 9.19 23.27
N TYR A 29 2.50 9.85 24.13
CA TYR A 29 2.20 11.28 24.09
C TYR A 29 3.48 12.10 23.86
N ASN A 30 3.42 13.05 22.92
CA ASN A 30 4.14 14.31 23.03
C ASN A 30 3.21 15.42 22.54
N ASP A 31 2.60 16.09 23.51
CA ASP A 31 2.10 17.45 23.39
C ASP A 31 3.26 18.37 23.01
N ASP A 32 3.23 18.96 21.83
CA ASP A 32 3.93 20.22 21.58
C ASP A 32 3.00 21.17 20.82
N LEU A 33 2.57 22.18 21.57
CA LEU A 33 1.68 23.26 21.17
C LEU A 33 2.35 24.14 20.11
N ILE A 34 1.70 24.29 18.95
CA ILE A 34 2.05 25.28 17.93
C ILE A 34 1.65 26.68 18.44
N PRO A 35 2.54 27.70 18.42
CA PRO A 35 2.12 29.09 18.61
C PRO A 35 1.60 29.66 17.29
N THR A 36 0.35 30.13 17.31
CA THR A 36 -0.29 30.90 16.24
C THR A 36 0.37 32.28 16.11
N ASN A 37 1.01 32.55 14.98
CA ASN A 37 1.46 33.90 14.61
C ASN A 37 0.27 34.73 14.10
N MET A 38 0.02 35.88 14.74
CA MET A 38 -0.73 36.98 14.16
C MET A 38 0.09 38.28 14.23
N THR A 39 -0.09 39.08 13.18
CA THR A 39 0.04 40.55 13.07
C THR A 39 1.20 41.16 12.25
N ASN A 40 0.73 41.88 11.21
CA ASN A 40 1.05 43.25 10.79
C ASN A 40 2.18 43.56 9.78
N THR A 41 1.73 43.79 8.54
CA THR A 41 1.90 45.00 7.70
C THR A 41 2.83 46.12 8.18
N GLN A 42 3.82 46.51 7.35
CA GLN A 42 3.85 47.79 6.59
C GLN A 42 5.07 47.87 5.60
N PRO A 43 5.07 48.81 4.63
CA PRO A 43 5.76 48.68 3.32
C PRO A 43 6.99 49.61 3.13
N VAL A 44 7.47 49.65 1.87
CA VAL A 44 8.40 50.65 1.24
C VAL A 44 9.90 50.24 1.37
N GLN A 45 10.79 50.24 0.35
CA GLN A 45 10.99 51.07 -0.83
C GLN A 45 11.89 50.38 -1.90
N SER A 46 11.77 50.86 -3.14
CA SER A 46 12.56 50.58 -4.35
C SER A 46 14.05 50.96 -4.24
N MET A 47 14.96 50.22 -4.92
CA MET A 47 15.86 50.78 -5.97
C MET A 47 16.92 49.80 -6.54
N MET A 48 17.11 49.93 -7.86
CA MET A 48 18.31 49.69 -8.72
C MET A 48 18.50 48.36 -9.48
N ASN A 49 18.41 48.50 -10.80
CA ASN A 49 18.92 47.63 -11.85
C ASN A 49 20.46 47.52 -11.79
N LEU A 50 20.99 46.32 -12.04
CA LEU A 50 22.32 46.13 -12.63
C LEU A 50 22.23 45.04 -13.69
N THR A 51 22.37 45.46 -14.94
CA THR A 51 22.64 44.64 -16.11
C THR A 51 23.95 43.87 -15.93
N SER A 52 23.93 42.56 -16.21
CA SER A 52 25.14 41.83 -16.58
C SER A 52 24.77 40.73 -17.58
N ASP A 53 25.17 40.96 -18.82
CA ASP A 53 25.19 39.97 -19.88
C ASP A 53 26.07 38.79 -19.48
N GLY A 54 25.44 37.70 -19.03
CA GLY A 54 26.07 36.42 -18.78
C GLY A 54 25.53 35.38 -19.75
N LYS A 55 26.19 35.24 -20.90
CA LYS A 55 25.93 34.18 -21.88
C LYS A 55 26.34 32.83 -21.26
N CYS A 56 25.45 32.22 -20.48
CA CYS A 56 25.63 30.85 -19.99
C CYS A 56 25.17 29.88 -21.08
N SER A 57 26.11 29.34 -21.83
CA SER A 57 25.93 28.10 -22.57
C SER A 57 25.54 27.01 -21.56
N ASN A 58 24.31 26.52 -21.65
CA ASN A 58 23.80 25.45 -20.80
C ASN A 58 23.77 24.16 -21.62
N PRO A 59 24.70 23.20 -21.43
CA PRO A 59 24.47 21.81 -21.79
C PRO A 59 24.05 21.08 -20.50
N GLY A 60 22.75 21.02 -20.21
CA GLY A 60 22.33 20.40 -18.95
C GLY A 60 20.83 20.29 -18.70
N SER A 61 20.02 20.14 -19.75
CA SER A 61 18.55 20.16 -19.62
C SER A 61 17.83 18.88 -20.04
N GLU A 62 18.54 17.76 -20.20
CA GLU A 62 17.90 16.48 -20.57
C GLU A 62 17.66 15.57 -19.36
N GLU A 63 18.64 15.41 -18.45
CA GLU A 63 18.50 14.49 -17.29
C GLU A 63 17.45 14.91 -16.24
N LYS A 64 17.18 16.22 -16.09
CA LYS A 64 16.19 16.73 -15.12
C LYS A 64 14.75 16.64 -15.60
N LYS A 65 14.47 16.40 -16.88
CA LYS A 65 13.08 16.27 -17.36
C LYS A 65 12.55 14.86 -17.19
N GLU A 66 13.39 13.86 -17.47
CA GLU A 66 13.00 12.44 -17.34
C GLU A 66 12.75 12.05 -15.88
N PHE A 67 13.60 12.47 -14.94
CA PHE A 67 13.44 12.11 -13.52
C PHE A 67 12.15 12.68 -12.89
N PHE A 68 11.78 13.91 -13.26
CA PHE A 68 10.55 14.54 -12.76
C PHE A 68 9.31 13.97 -13.43
N GLN A 69 9.37 13.63 -14.72
CA GLN A 69 8.25 13.00 -15.42
C GLN A 69 8.00 11.58 -14.89
N ASP A 70 9.07 10.80 -14.69
CA ASP A 70 8.99 9.45 -14.14
C ASP A 70 8.36 9.45 -12.75
N THR A 71 8.75 10.38 -11.87
CA THR A 71 8.20 10.48 -10.50
C THR A 71 6.72 10.88 -10.49
N ILE A 72 6.33 11.84 -11.33
CA ILE A 72 4.93 12.24 -11.51
C ILE A 72 4.10 11.05 -12.03
N ASP A 73 4.61 10.28 -12.99
CA ASP A 73 3.91 9.14 -13.56
C ASP A 73 3.69 8.01 -12.54
N LYS A 74 4.55 7.85 -11.52
CA LYS A 74 4.35 6.86 -10.44
C LYS A 74 3.25 7.31 -9.49
N GLU A 75 3.32 8.57 -9.05
CA GLU A 75 2.37 9.12 -8.08
C GLU A 75 0.95 9.08 -8.66
N VAL A 76 0.79 9.44 -9.94
CA VAL A 76 -0.47 9.33 -10.67
C VAL A 76 -0.97 7.88 -10.77
N LYS A 77 -0.09 6.88 -10.92
CA LYS A 77 -0.50 5.46 -10.94
C LYS A 77 -0.97 5.00 -9.57
N PHE A 78 -0.30 5.41 -8.48
CA PHE A 78 -0.73 5.05 -7.14
C PHE A 78 -2.07 5.67 -6.79
N GLU A 79 -2.31 6.94 -7.13
CA GLU A 79 -3.62 7.58 -6.96
C GLU A 79 -4.72 6.79 -7.66
N LYS A 80 -4.52 6.41 -8.93
CA LYS A 80 -5.48 5.59 -9.69
C LYS A 80 -5.74 4.23 -9.06
N ILE A 81 -4.70 3.57 -8.52
CA ILE A 81 -4.86 2.28 -7.82
C ILE A 81 -5.75 2.45 -6.59
N ILE A 82 -5.60 3.57 -5.88
CA ILE A 82 -6.34 3.84 -4.65
C ILE A 82 -7.81 4.16 -4.95
N GLU A 83 -8.07 4.85 -6.07
CA GLU A 83 -9.42 5.07 -6.59
C GLU A 83 -10.17 3.78 -6.93
N CYS A 84 -9.47 2.67 -7.17
CA CYS A 84 -10.09 1.35 -7.35
C CYS A 84 -10.65 0.74 -6.05
N GLN A 85 -10.38 1.33 -4.88
CA GLN A 85 -10.93 0.84 -3.61
C GLN A 85 -12.41 1.19 -3.46
N LYS A 86 -13.26 0.17 -3.27
CA LYS A 86 -14.68 0.37 -2.98
C LYS A 86 -14.93 0.79 -1.53
N ALA A 87 -16.17 1.21 -1.28
CA ALA A 87 -16.63 1.61 0.04
C ALA A 87 -16.48 0.52 1.12
N ASN A 88 -16.51 -0.76 0.75
CA ASN A 88 -16.34 -1.90 1.67
C ASN A 88 -14.86 -2.27 1.90
N GLY A 89 -13.91 -1.70 1.15
CA GLY A 89 -12.47 -1.95 1.32
C GLY A 89 -11.84 -2.82 0.23
N GLU A 90 -12.65 -3.49 -0.61
CA GLU A 90 -12.15 -4.32 -1.71
C GLU A 90 -11.60 -3.46 -2.85
N PHE A 91 -10.64 -4.02 -3.59
CA PHE A 91 -10.13 -3.43 -4.82
C PHE A 91 -10.65 -4.17 -6.04
N VAL A 92 -11.15 -3.43 -7.03
CA VAL A 92 -11.65 -3.97 -8.31
C VAL A 92 -11.19 -3.08 -9.46
N GLY A 93 -10.77 -3.69 -10.58
CA GLY A 93 -10.31 -2.98 -11.78
C GLY A 93 -8.83 -2.61 -11.74
N VAL A 94 -8.07 -3.10 -10.74
CA VAL A 94 -6.63 -2.85 -10.63
C VAL A 94 -5.88 -3.47 -11.81
N GLU A 95 -6.40 -4.56 -12.39
CA GLU A 95 -5.84 -5.21 -13.58
C GLU A 95 -5.83 -4.30 -14.82
N GLU A 96 -6.65 -3.26 -14.86
CA GLU A 96 -6.64 -2.28 -15.95
C GLU A 96 -5.41 -1.36 -15.86
N ILE A 97 -4.92 -1.13 -14.64
CA ILE A 97 -3.75 -0.30 -14.35
C ILE A 97 -2.48 -1.15 -14.36
N ILE A 98 -2.53 -2.33 -13.74
CA ILE A 98 -1.43 -3.29 -13.62
C ILE A 98 -1.87 -4.60 -14.24
N LYS A 99 -1.61 -4.72 -15.55
CA LYS A 99 -2.06 -5.86 -16.37
C LYS A 99 -1.44 -7.18 -15.94
N GLU A 100 -0.29 -7.14 -15.28
CA GLU A 100 0.43 -8.30 -14.79
C GLU A 100 -0.36 -9.10 -13.75
N ILE A 101 -1.31 -8.48 -13.04
CA ILE A 101 -2.16 -9.17 -12.06
C ILE A 101 -2.97 -10.30 -12.71
N ILE A 102 -3.33 -10.15 -13.99
CA ILE A 102 -4.10 -11.16 -14.75
C ILE A 102 -3.36 -12.51 -14.78
N THR A 103 -2.02 -12.51 -14.73
CA THR A 103 -1.22 -13.74 -14.72
C THR A 103 -1.36 -14.57 -13.44
N ILE A 104 -1.95 -13.99 -12.38
CA ILE A 104 -2.18 -14.64 -11.08
C ILE A 104 -3.60 -15.16 -10.96
N GLN A 105 -4.51 -14.84 -11.88
CA GLN A 105 -5.88 -15.34 -11.83
C GLN A 105 -5.89 -16.89 -11.82
N ILE A 106 -6.49 -17.45 -10.77
CA ILE A 106 -6.53 -18.88 -10.50
C ILE A 106 -7.98 -19.28 -10.28
N ASN A 107 -8.36 -20.43 -10.84
CA ASN A 107 -9.69 -20.98 -10.67
C ASN A 107 -10.00 -21.21 -9.18
N GLY A 108 -11.12 -20.67 -8.71
CA GLY A 108 -11.61 -20.88 -7.35
C GLY A 108 -11.24 -19.80 -6.33
N ILE A 109 -10.50 -18.75 -6.74
CA ILE A 109 -10.34 -17.53 -5.95
C ILE A 109 -10.92 -16.37 -6.72
N ASP A 110 -11.77 -15.58 -6.05
CA ASP A 110 -12.36 -14.41 -6.65
C ASP A 110 -11.28 -13.37 -7.01
N ASN A 111 -11.43 -12.74 -8.17
CA ASN A 111 -10.44 -11.79 -8.69
C ASN A 111 -10.28 -10.56 -7.79
N ASP A 112 -11.36 -10.12 -7.13
CA ASP A 112 -11.34 -9.03 -6.15
C ASP A 112 -10.47 -9.37 -4.92
N VAL A 113 -10.46 -10.64 -4.47
CA VAL A 113 -9.59 -11.13 -3.40
C VAL A 113 -8.12 -11.05 -3.82
N ILE A 114 -7.80 -11.50 -5.04
CA ILE A 114 -6.44 -11.43 -5.59
C ILE A 114 -5.97 -9.99 -5.70
N GLN A 115 -6.79 -9.11 -6.29
CA GLN A 115 -6.47 -7.69 -6.45
C GLN A 115 -6.29 -6.98 -5.12
N THR A 116 -7.19 -7.22 -4.17
CA THR A 116 -7.12 -6.62 -2.83
C THR A 116 -5.84 -7.04 -2.12
N PHE A 117 -5.52 -8.34 -2.13
CA PHE A 117 -4.28 -8.83 -1.52
C PHE A 117 -3.03 -8.27 -2.22
N PHE A 118 -3.05 -8.21 -3.55
CA PHE A 118 -1.97 -7.62 -4.33
C PHE A 118 -1.73 -6.14 -3.95
N VAL A 119 -2.78 -5.32 -3.89
CA VAL A 119 -2.64 -3.89 -3.57
C VAL A 119 -2.15 -3.67 -2.15
N ILE A 120 -2.63 -4.45 -1.17
CA ILE A 120 -2.13 -4.39 0.21
C ILE A 120 -0.61 -4.58 0.24
N HIS A 121 -0.12 -5.63 -0.41
CA HIS A 121 1.32 -5.91 -0.46
C HIS A 121 2.10 -4.86 -1.25
N LEU A 122 1.53 -4.34 -2.34
CA LEU A 122 2.14 -3.28 -3.12
C LEU A 122 2.32 -2.00 -2.30
N LEU A 123 1.29 -1.56 -1.59
CA LEU A 123 1.35 -0.35 -0.78
C LEU A 123 2.30 -0.50 0.40
N LYS A 124 2.31 -1.66 1.07
CA LYS A 124 3.25 -1.96 2.16
C LYS A 124 4.70 -1.97 1.69
N GLU A 125 4.98 -2.54 0.51
CA GLU A 125 6.33 -2.57 -0.07
C GLU A 125 6.80 -1.17 -0.47
N ARG A 126 5.91 -0.34 -1.02
CA ARG A 126 6.26 0.95 -1.61
C ARG A 126 6.25 2.12 -0.63
N PHE A 127 5.42 2.05 0.41
CA PHE A 127 5.23 3.12 1.38
C PHE A 127 5.49 2.65 2.81
N SER A 128 6.64 2.01 3.03
CA SER A 128 7.11 1.59 4.36
C SER A 128 7.19 2.76 5.35
N GLU A 129 7.41 3.98 4.87
CA GLU A 129 7.44 5.22 5.68
C GLU A 129 6.07 5.76 6.08
N ASN A 130 4.99 4.99 5.88
CA ASN A 130 3.78 5.12 6.68
C ASN A 130 3.06 6.48 6.58
N LYS A 131 2.84 7.00 5.35
CA LYS A 131 1.86 8.08 5.14
C LYS A 131 0.51 7.63 5.71
N VAL A 132 -0.09 8.45 6.57
CA VAL A 132 -1.32 8.14 7.33
C VAL A 132 -2.47 7.72 6.40
N GLU A 133 -2.56 8.36 5.23
CA GLU A 133 -3.56 8.08 4.20
C GLU A 133 -3.50 6.61 3.74
N TRP A 134 -2.31 6.08 3.47
CA TRP A 134 -2.12 4.70 3.02
C TRP A 134 -2.44 3.67 4.10
N LYS A 135 -2.13 3.99 5.37
CA LYS A 135 -2.47 3.10 6.49
C LYS A 135 -3.97 2.84 6.57
N LEU A 136 -4.79 3.87 6.40
CA LEU A 136 -6.25 3.73 6.47
C LEU A 136 -6.78 2.90 5.30
N VAL A 137 -6.27 3.15 4.09
CA VAL A 137 -6.62 2.39 2.89
C VAL A 137 -6.28 0.91 3.07
N VAL A 138 -5.05 0.60 3.52
CA VAL A 138 -4.58 -0.77 3.76
C VAL A 138 -5.40 -1.44 4.86
N LYS A 139 -5.60 -0.79 6.01
CA LYS A 139 -6.37 -1.35 7.14
C LYS A 139 -7.79 -1.72 6.73
N LYS A 140 -8.43 -0.88 5.92
CA LYS A 140 -9.78 -1.15 5.40
C LYS A 140 -9.80 -2.37 4.49
N ALA A 141 -8.81 -2.51 3.61
CA ALA A 141 -8.67 -3.65 2.72
C ALA A 141 -8.36 -4.94 3.49
N GLU A 142 -7.50 -4.90 4.50
CA GLU A 142 -7.21 -6.02 5.38
C GLU A 142 -8.45 -6.50 6.13
N ASN A 143 -9.25 -5.57 6.66
CA ASN A 143 -10.51 -5.90 7.33
C ASN A 143 -11.49 -6.59 6.38
N TRP A 144 -11.61 -6.11 5.14
CA TRP A 144 -12.44 -6.77 4.14
C TRP A 144 -11.91 -8.17 3.81
N LEU A 145 -10.58 -8.32 3.64
CA LEU A 145 -9.95 -9.58 3.29
C LEU A 145 -10.07 -10.63 4.41
N ALA A 146 -10.07 -10.20 5.69
CA ALA A 146 -10.28 -11.07 6.83
C ALA A 146 -11.66 -11.77 6.82
N SER A 147 -12.64 -11.22 6.08
CA SER A 147 -13.96 -11.84 5.88
C SER A 147 -14.01 -12.83 4.71
N LYS A 148 -12.89 -13.05 4.01
CA LYS A 148 -12.81 -13.87 2.80
C LYS A 148 -12.11 -15.21 3.06
N PRO A 149 -12.31 -16.20 2.17
CA PRO A 149 -11.57 -17.47 2.25
C PRO A 149 -10.06 -17.25 2.25
N ALA A 150 -9.35 -18.07 3.01
CA ALA A 150 -7.91 -18.00 3.08
C ALA A 150 -7.27 -18.28 1.72
N ILE A 151 -6.33 -17.43 1.32
CA ILE A 151 -5.51 -17.62 0.12
C ILE A 151 -4.40 -18.63 0.45
N SER A 152 -4.14 -19.58 -0.44
CA SER A 152 -3.03 -20.53 -0.25
C SER A 152 -1.66 -19.83 -0.30
N GLU A 153 -0.70 -20.37 0.44
CA GLU A 153 0.66 -19.79 0.50
C GLU A 153 1.35 -19.71 -0.87
N GLU A 154 1.07 -20.66 -1.77
CA GLU A 154 1.59 -20.63 -3.14
C GLU A 154 1.17 -19.34 -3.86
N ILE A 155 -0.11 -18.96 -3.74
CA ILE A 155 -0.67 -17.79 -4.40
C ILE A 155 -0.15 -16.51 -3.77
N LYS A 156 -0.07 -16.49 -2.43
CA LYS A 156 0.54 -15.36 -1.71
C LYS A 156 1.97 -15.11 -2.17
N ASN A 157 2.77 -16.17 -2.29
CA ASN A 157 4.16 -16.08 -2.74
C ASN A 157 4.29 -15.59 -4.19
N ARG A 158 3.38 -16.01 -5.09
CA ARG A 158 3.31 -15.49 -6.45
C ARG A 158 3.00 -13.99 -6.48
N ILE A 159 2.03 -13.55 -5.67
CA ILE A 159 1.66 -12.14 -5.54
C ILE A 159 2.82 -11.31 -5.00
N ILE A 160 3.44 -11.74 -3.91
CA ILE A 160 4.58 -11.04 -3.28
C ILE A 160 5.75 -10.94 -4.27
N SER A 161 6.02 -12.01 -5.04
CA SER A 161 7.05 -12.00 -6.08
C SER A 161 6.73 -11.00 -7.19
N LEU A 162 5.48 -10.94 -7.63
CA LEU A 162 5.05 -9.98 -8.64
C LEU A 162 5.18 -8.53 -8.14
N VAL A 163 4.77 -8.24 -6.90
CA VAL A 163 4.89 -6.92 -6.28
C VAL A 163 6.34 -6.41 -6.31
N LYS A 164 7.31 -7.29 -6.04
CA LYS A 164 8.74 -6.95 -6.08
C LYS A 164 9.27 -6.67 -7.49
N LEU A 165 8.69 -7.32 -8.50
CA LEU A 165 9.09 -7.15 -9.91
C LEU A 165 8.53 -5.87 -10.52
N ILE A 166 7.33 -5.48 -10.12
CA ILE A 166 6.65 -4.30 -10.66
C ILE A 166 7.38 -3.04 -10.21
N LYS A 167 7.93 -2.30 -11.17
CA LYS A 167 8.48 -0.96 -10.95
C LYS A 167 7.41 0.06 -11.32
N LEU A 168 6.58 0.43 -10.35
CA LEU A 168 5.75 1.63 -10.45
C LEU A 168 6.61 2.86 -10.20
#